data_AF-A0A7Z0I2X5-F1
#
_entry.id   AF-A0A7Z0I2X5-F1
#
_cell.length_a   1.000
_cell.length_b   1.000
_cell.length_c   1.000
_cell.angle_alpha   90.00
_cell.angle_beta   90.00
_cell.angle_gamma   90.00
#
_symmetry.space_group_name_H-M   'P 1'
#
loop_
_entity.id
_entity.type
_entity.pdbx_description
1 polymer ?
#
loop_
_entity_poly.entity_id
_entity_poly.type
_entity_poly.pdbx_seq_one_letter_code
_entity_poly.pdbx_strand_id
1 'polypeptide(L)' 'MEARGAKLRFLPAYSPDLNPIEMVFAKLKDSVRSAAARCADTLCRAIASALAAFTPEECARYLRHAGYAST' A
#
# COMPACT_ATOMS: atom_id res chain seq x y z
N MET A 1 6.07 -18.72 -8.76
CA MET A 1 5.08 -17.63 -8.94
C MET A 1 4.53 -17.61 -10.37
N GLU A 2 5.38 -17.65 -11.40
CA GLU A 2 4.94 -17.67 -12.81
C GLU A 2 4.14 -18.93 -13.19
N ALA A 3 4.49 -20.10 -12.65
CA ALA A 3 3.71 -21.34 -12.80
C ALA A 3 2.27 -21.26 -12.22
N ARG A 4 1.95 -20.20 -11.47
CA ARG A 4 0.60 -19.91 -10.94
C ARG A 4 -0.09 -18.76 -11.68
N GLY A 5 0.43 -18.33 -12.84
CA GLY A 5 -0.13 -17.25 -13.66
C GLY A 5 0.27 -15.83 -13.26
N ALA A 6 1.19 -15.66 -12.31
CA ALA A 6 1.70 -14.33 -11.96
C ALA A 6 2.55 -13.77 -13.11
N LYS A 7 2.35 -12.49 -13.44
CA LYS A 7 3.14 -11.78 -14.45
C LYS A 7 4.08 -10.80 -13.78
N LEU A 8 5.38 -10.86 -14.12
CA LEU A 8 6.35 -9.86 -13.71
C LEU A 8 6.07 -8.53 -14.44
N ARG A 9 6.02 -7.43 -13.70
CA ARG A 9 5.93 -6.08 -14.26
C ARG A 9 7.23 -5.36 -13.94
N PHE A 10 7.91 -4.85 -14.97
CA PHE A 10 9.15 -4.10 -14.78
C PHE A 10 8.84 -2.72 -14.19
N LEU A 11 9.55 -2.38 -13.12
CA LEU A 11 9.54 -1.06 -12.50
C LEU A 11 10.91 -0.42 -12.74
N PRO A 12 11.01 0.73 -13.44
CA PRO A 12 12.28 1.41 -13.62
C PRO A 12 12.92 1.78 -12.27
N ALA A 13 14.25 1.81 -12.22
CA ALA A 13 14.98 2.20 -11.02
C ALA A 13 14.57 3.61 -10.58
N TYR A 14 14.53 3.84 -9.26
CA TYR A 14 14.20 5.13 -8.64
C TYR A 14 12.87 5.75 -9.12
N SER A 15 11.88 4.91 -9.47
CA SER A 15 10.54 5.37 -9.89
C SER A 15 9.47 5.08 -8.83
N PRO A 16 9.53 5.70 -7.63
CA PRO A 16 8.55 5.47 -6.57
C PRO A 16 7.14 5.89 -7.00
N ASP A 17 7.00 6.89 -7.87
CA ASP A 17 5.71 7.35 -8.40
C ASP A 17 4.97 6.27 -9.22
N LEU A 18 5.72 5.34 -9.80
CA LEU A 18 5.20 4.19 -10.56
C LEU A 18 4.98 2.95 -9.67
N ASN A 19 5.14 3.07 -8.35
CA ASN A 19 4.91 1.99 -7.41
C ASN A 19 3.71 2.31 -6.51
N PRO A 20 2.53 1.70 -6.74
CA PRO A 20 1.30 2.05 -6.04
C PRO A 20 1.36 1.79 -4.52
N ILE A 21 2.28 0.93 -4.08
CA ILE A 21 2.45 0.63 -2.65
C ILE A 21 3.01 1.82 -1.85
N GLU A 22 3.71 2.75 -2.50
CA GLU A 22 4.29 3.92 -1.84
C GLU A 22 3.20 4.81 -1.23
N MET A 23 2.10 5.03 -1.97
CA MET A 23 0.94 5.79 -1.49
C MET A 23 0.25 5.09 -0.31
N VAL A 24 0.11 3.77 -0.39
CA VAL A 24 -0.45 2.95 0.71
C VAL A 24 0.40 3.11 1.96
N PHE A 25 1.72 2.95 1.84
CA PHE A 25 2.64 3.09 2.97
C PHE A 25 2.69 4.51 3.52
N ALA A 26 2.56 5.55 2.68
CA ALA A 26 2.50 6.92 3.15
C ALA A 26 1.31 7.13 4.10
N LYS A 27 0.09 6.75 3.69
CA LYS A 27 -1.12 6.84 4.51
C LYS A 27 -1.07 5.93 5.73
N LEU A 28 -0.61 4.68 5.56
CA LEU A 28 -0.50 3.71 6.65
C LEU A 28 0.43 4.23 7.75
N LYS A 29 1.61 4.74 7.39
CA LYS A 29 2.56 5.31 8.35
C LYS A 29 1.96 6.48 9.10
N ASP A 30 1.23 7.36 8.41
CA ASP A 30 0.57 8.51 9.04
C ASP A 30 -0.48 8.08 10.08
N SER A 31 -1.33 7.12 9.72
CA SER A 31 -2.36 6.56 10.61
C SER A 31 -1.75 5.86 11.83
N VAL A 32 -0.71 5.04 11.61
CA VAL A 32 -0.03 4.31 12.68
C VAL A 32 0.75 5.25 13.61
N ARG A 33 1.38 6.30 13.08
CA ARG A 33 2.07 7.33 13.88
C ARG A 33 1.09 8.08 14.77
N SER A 34 -0.09 8.41 14.24
CA SER A 34 -1.16 9.09 14.99
C SER A 34 -1.66 8.27 16.18
N ALA A 35 -1.57 6.93 16.12
CA ALA A 35 -1.94 6.06 17.23
C ALA A 35 -0.94 6.07 18.40
N ALA A 36 0.26 6.63 18.23
CA ALA A 36 1.30 6.81 19.26
C ALA A 36 1.63 5.55 20.09
N ALA A 37 1.44 4.35 19.53
CA ALA A 37 1.64 3.07 20.21
C ALA A 37 3.08 2.89 20.70
N ARG A 38 3.25 2.39 21.94
CA ARG A 38 4.56 2.19 22.59
C ARG A 38 4.90 0.73 22.87
N CYS A 39 4.03 -0.20 22.48
CA CYS A 39 4.22 -1.64 22.65
C CYS A 39 3.94 -2.36 21.33
N ALA A 40 4.53 -3.54 21.14
CA ALA A 40 4.35 -4.31 19.90
C ALA A 40 2.88 -4.70 19.66
N ASP A 41 2.16 -5.17 20.69
CA ASP A 41 0.74 -5.52 20.57
C ASP A 41 -0.11 -4.32 20.13
N THR A 42 0.08 -3.16 20.76
CA THR A 42 -0.69 -1.95 20.42
C THR A 42 -0.32 -1.42 19.04
N LEU A 43 0.94 -1.57 18.61
CA LEU A 43 1.37 -1.26 17.25
C LEU A 43 0.71 -2.21 16.22
N CYS A 44 0.69 -3.52 16.47
CA CYS A 44 0.03 -4.49 15.59
C CYS A 44 -1.46 -4.19 15.43
N ARG A 45 -2.15 -3.84 16.53
CA ARG A 45 -3.57 -3.43 16.47
C ARG A 45 -3.77 -2.14 15.69
N ALA A 46 -2.89 -1.15 15.86
CA ALA A 46 -2.95 0.09 15.10
C ALA A 46 -2.76 -0.16 13.59
N ILE A 47 -1.82 -1.02 13.21
CA ILE A 47 -1.61 -1.43 11.81
C ILE A 47 -2.84 -2.13 11.26
N ALA A 48 -3.43 -3.09 11.99
CA ALA A 48 -4.63 -3.79 11.57
C ALA A 48 -5.82 -2.84 11.38
N SER A 49 -6.03 -1.91 12.31
CA SER A 49 -7.07 -0.89 12.22
C SER A 49 -6.85 0.05 11.02
N ALA A 50 -5.61 0.47 10.78
CA ALA A 50 -5.28 1.33 9.65
C ALA A 50 -5.48 0.62 8.31
N LEU A 51 -5.12 -0.66 8.21
CA LEU A 51 -5.36 -1.49 7.02
C LEU A 51 -6.86 -1.68 6.74
N ALA A 52 -7.67 -1.85 7.79
CA ALA A 52 -9.12 -1.98 7.64
C ALA A 52 -9.81 -0.70 7.13
N ALA A 53 -9.14 0.46 7.20
CA ALA A 53 -9.67 1.74 6.75
C ALA A 53 -9.47 1.99 5.24
N PHE A 54 -8.72 1.14 4.52
CA PHE A 54 -8.55 1.27 3.07
C PHE A 54 -9.76 0.70 2.34
N THR A 55 -10.37 1.51 1.47
CA THR A 55 -11.47 1.05 0.63
C THR A 55 -10.97 0.52 -0.71
N PRO A 56 -11.71 -0.41 -1.36
CA PRO A 56 -11.36 -0.87 -2.70
C PRO A 56 -11.23 0.28 -3.72
N GLU A 57 -12.09 1.29 -3.62
CA GLU A 57 -12.08 2.47 -4.50
C GLU A 57 -10.81 3.31 -4.32
N GLU A 58 -10.32 3.45 -3.08
CA GLU A 58 -9.07 4.12 -2.80
C GLU A 58 -7.87 3.35 -3.35
N CYS A 59 -7.84 2.02 -3.16
CA CYS A 59 -6.81 1.16 -3.74
C CYS A 59 -6.78 1.23 -5.27
N ALA A 60 -7.96 1.23 -5.91
CA ALA A 60 -8.07 1.40 -7.36
C ALA A 60 -7.50 2.74 -7.84
N ARG A 61 -7.67 3.82 -7.03
CA ARG A 61 -7.10 5.13 -7.32
C ARG A 61 -5.57 5.13 -7.28
N TYR A 62 -4.96 4.43 -6.33
CA TYR A 62 -3.50 4.28 -6.25
C TYR A 62 -2.94 3.54 -7.47
N LEU A 63 -3.61 2.45 -7.88
CA LEU A 63 -3.25 1.73 -9.10
C LEU A 63 -3.34 2.63 -10.33
N ARG A 64 -4.42 3.43 -10.45
CA ARG A 64 -4.57 4.40 -11.54
C ARG A 64 -3.48 5.47 -11.53
N HIS A 65 -3.18 6.03 -10.36
CA HIS A 65 -2.14 7.04 -10.21
C HIS A 65 -0.78 6.52 -10.67
N ALA A 66 -0.43 5.28 -10.32
CA ALA A 66 0.83 4.67 -10.72
C ALA A 66 0.82 4.10 -12.16
N GLY A 67 -0.24 4.34 -12.95
CA GLY A 67 -0.32 3.95 -14.37
C GLY A 67 -0.84 2.54 -14.65
N TYR A 68 -1.38 1.82 -13.65
CA TYR A 68 -1.83 0.43 -13.79
C TYR A 68 -3.32 0.27 -14.13
N ALA A 69 -4.08 1.36 -14.24
CA ALA A 69 -5.52 1.29 -14.54
C ALA A 69 -5.85 1.20 -16.04
N SER A 70 -4.84 1.17 -16.92
CA SER A 70 -5.05 0.85 -18.34
C SER A 70 -5.06 -0.67 -18.51
N THR A 71 -6.22 -1.29 -18.33
CA THR A 71 -6.55 -2.58 -18.94
C THR A 71 -7.97 -2.55 -19.46
#